data_AF-A0A4U0VEM2-F1
#
_entry.id   AF-A0A4U0VEM2-F1
#
_cell.length_a   1.000
_cell.length_b   1.000
_cell.length_c   1.000
_cell.angle_alpha   90.00
_cell.angle_beta   90.00
_cell.angle_gamma   90.00
#
_symmetry.space_group_name_H-M   'P 1'
#
loop_
_entity.id
_entity.type
_entity.pdbx_description
1 polymer ?
#
loop_
_entity_poly.entity_id
_entity_poly.type
_entity_poly.pdbx_seq_one_letter_code
_entity_poly.pdbx_strand_id
1 'polypeptide(L)'
;MQNGDSTHPWADLPAALSEALDKANKVAEDDGQLKAFTTSNAIDAPATFGIKSSGAPNAVLVTVSNGKADIKTGSTDEALFTLSALPEQWQEFMKQTPVAPYQSYWGMFGMNIKQAGIEVQGDQNAFAHWTHVWRRILEILHDAYAGPTPEDDQPEPDEDHIVGRYTYITSPVWGKCKVFYEQAGEGEQEIVFLHTAGSDARQYHGVLNDERMRQKCRMTAFDLPAHGRSFPYEGYWPGMHTNTEDSYVGCIAALIKKLNLNKPIVCGASMAGQICLAVAARAEEVGAGGTIPLQGSDYLNMERQWYDRSPYVNQALFNPEWIYGMMSPTAPLKNRQLIWHLYSAQAYGIFHGDLDFYFGGWDGRERMKGIDTGKCPVYMLTGEYDWSNTPAMSQATCDKIPGGKHQAMKGLGHFPATENPKVFVGYLLEAIDHIQKTRT
;
A
#
# COMPACT_ATOMS: atom_id res chain seq x y z
N MET A 1 -50.92 10.73 3.56
CA MET A 1 -50.48 9.33 3.43
C MET A 1 -50.01 9.11 2.01
N GLN A 2 -48.70 9.05 1.81
CA GLN A 2 -48.01 8.27 0.78
C GLN A 2 -46.52 8.29 1.15
N ASN A 3 -46.16 7.54 2.20
CA ASN A 3 -44.78 7.11 2.42
C ASN A 3 -44.56 5.92 1.49
N GLY A 4 -44.12 6.20 0.26
CA GLY A 4 -43.53 5.18 -0.58
C GLY A 4 -42.05 5.04 -0.18
N ASP A 5 -41.78 4.30 0.90
CA ASP A 5 -40.41 3.82 1.17
C ASP A 5 -40.08 2.79 0.08
N SER A 6 -39.55 3.25 -1.06
CA SER A 6 -38.82 2.36 -1.93
C SER A 6 -37.53 2.02 -1.21
N THR A 7 -37.44 0.80 -0.67
CA THR A 7 -36.20 0.27 -0.11
C THR A 7 -35.09 0.39 -1.15
N HIS A 8 -33.90 0.83 -0.71
CA HIS A 8 -32.74 0.99 -1.60
C HIS A 8 -32.49 -0.32 -2.39
N PRO A 9 -32.14 -0.29 -3.69
CA PRO A 9 -31.96 -1.51 -4.48
C PRO A 9 -30.93 -2.49 -3.90
N TRP A 10 -29.96 -1.96 -3.17
CA TRP A 10 -28.91 -2.70 -2.48
C TRP A 10 -29.23 -2.98 -1.00
N ALA A 11 -30.46 -2.79 -0.54
CA ALA A 11 -30.85 -3.05 0.86
C ALA A 11 -30.78 -4.55 1.21
N ASP A 12 -30.91 -5.43 0.21
CA ASP A 12 -30.68 -6.87 0.31
C ASP A 12 -29.64 -7.28 -0.73
N LEU A 13 -28.37 -7.39 -0.32
CA LEU A 13 -27.24 -7.66 -1.21
C LEU A 13 -27.41 -8.95 -2.04
N PRO A 14 -27.82 -10.11 -1.46
CA PRO A 14 -28.17 -11.29 -2.24
C PRO A 14 -29.20 -11.05 -3.34
N ALA A 15 -30.25 -10.27 -3.07
CA ALA A 15 -31.26 -9.97 -4.07
C ALA A 15 -30.69 -9.10 -5.20
N ALA A 16 -29.89 -8.08 -4.84
CA ALA A 16 -29.22 -7.19 -5.79
C ALA A 16 -28.23 -7.92 -6.71
N LEU A 17 -27.61 -9.00 -6.21
CA LEU A 17 -26.64 -9.83 -6.95
C LEU A 17 -27.24 -11.10 -7.55
N SER A 18 -28.56 -11.31 -7.49
CA SER A 18 -29.20 -12.58 -7.83
C SER A 18 -28.82 -13.14 -9.21
N GLU A 19 -28.72 -12.30 -10.24
CA GLU A 19 -28.30 -12.70 -11.59
C GLU A 19 -26.80 -13.03 -11.71
N ALA A 20 -25.98 -12.50 -10.79
CA ALA A 20 -24.53 -12.67 -10.77
C ALA A 20 -24.06 -13.85 -9.89
N LEU A 21 -24.85 -14.29 -8.91
CA LEU A 21 -24.42 -15.31 -7.93
C LEU A 21 -24.06 -16.65 -8.56
N ASP A 22 -24.88 -17.17 -9.48
CA ASP A 22 -24.58 -18.44 -10.17
C ASP A 22 -23.31 -18.34 -11.03
N LYS A 23 -23.13 -17.20 -11.70
CA LYS A 23 -21.92 -16.90 -12.49
C LYS A 23 -20.69 -16.83 -11.58
N ALA A 24 -20.79 -16.12 -10.46
CA ALA A 24 -19.71 -15.99 -9.48
C ALA A 24 -19.33 -17.35 -8.88
N ASN A 25 -20.32 -18.17 -8.50
CA ASN A 25 -20.07 -19.49 -7.93
C ASN A 25 -19.36 -20.41 -8.93
N LYS A 26 -19.79 -20.40 -10.20
CA LYS A 26 -19.11 -21.16 -11.27
C LYS A 26 -17.67 -20.69 -11.51
N VAL A 27 -17.40 -19.39 -11.44
CA VAL A 27 -16.02 -18.88 -11.54
C VAL A 27 -15.19 -19.31 -10.34
N ALA A 28 -15.75 -19.26 -9.13
CA ALA A 28 -15.06 -19.67 -7.90
C ALA A 28 -14.63 -21.15 -7.90
N GLU A 29 -15.39 -22.03 -8.56
CA GLU A 29 -15.03 -23.44 -8.74
C GLU A 29 -13.72 -23.65 -9.50
N ASP A 30 -13.35 -22.72 -10.39
CA ASP A 30 -12.19 -22.84 -11.29
C ASP A 30 -11.13 -21.73 -11.14
N ASP A 31 -11.34 -20.76 -10.25
CA ASP A 31 -10.40 -19.68 -10.00
C ASP A 31 -9.07 -20.19 -9.43
N GLY A 32 -7.98 -19.97 -10.19
CA GLY A 32 -6.65 -20.47 -9.82
C GLY A 32 -6.11 -19.87 -8.52
N GLN A 33 -6.44 -18.60 -8.22
CA GLN A 33 -5.99 -17.94 -6.99
C GLN A 33 -6.72 -18.49 -5.77
N LEU A 34 -8.05 -18.64 -5.84
CA LEU A 34 -8.83 -19.29 -4.78
C LEU A 34 -8.39 -20.73 -4.53
N LYS A 35 -8.16 -21.53 -5.59
CA LYS A 35 -7.64 -22.89 -5.45
C LYS A 35 -6.29 -22.89 -4.74
N ALA A 36 -5.36 -22.01 -5.13
CA ALA A 36 -4.04 -21.91 -4.50
C ALA A 36 -4.15 -21.56 -3.00
N PHE A 37 -5.08 -20.70 -2.62
CA PHE A 37 -5.28 -20.33 -1.21
C PHE A 37 -6.02 -21.36 -0.37
N THR A 38 -6.92 -22.13 -0.98
CA THR A 38 -7.79 -23.07 -0.26
C THR A 38 -7.30 -24.52 -0.31
N THR A 39 -6.30 -24.86 -1.12
CA THR A 39 -5.76 -26.23 -1.21
C THR A 39 -4.72 -26.47 -0.12
N SER A 40 -5.18 -26.93 1.05
CA SER A 40 -4.33 -27.28 2.17
C SER A 40 -5.02 -28.28 3.10
N ASN A 41 -4.31 -29.34 3.50
CA ASN A 41 -4.78 -30.28 4.51
C ASN A 41 -4.89 -29.66 5.92
N ALA A 42 -4.40 -28.43 6.11
CA ALA A 42 -4.65 -27.66 7.32
C ALA A 42 -6.10 -27.13 7.40
N ILE A 43 -6.85 -27.16 6.29
CA ILE A 43 -8.29 -26.88 6.27
C ILE A 43 -9.01 -28.20 6.49
N ASP A 44 -9.16 -28.58 7.76
CA ASP A 44 -9.72 -29.86 8.20
C ASP A 44 -11.25 -29.80 8.45
N ALA A 45 -11.81 -28.59 8.55
CA ALA A 45 -13.24 -28.35 8.67
C ALA A 45 -13.68 -27.17 7.77
N PRO A 46 -14.92 -27.20 7.25
CA PRO A 46 -15.46 -26.06 6.52
C PRO A 46 -15.59 -24.81 7.39
N ALA A 47 -15.32 -23.64 6.82
CA ALA A 47 -15.51 -22.35 7.47
C ALA A 47 -16.42 -21.46 6.61
N THR A 48 -17.44 -20.85 7.22
CA THR A 48 -18.41 -20.00 6.51
C THR A 48 -18.27 -18.56 6.94
N PHE A 49 -18.23 -17.64 5.97
CA PHE A 49 -18.36 -16.20 6.20
C PHE A 49 -19.48 -15.60 5.35
N GLY A 50 -20.00 -14.44 5.75
CA GLY A 50 -21.07 -13.74 5.06
C GLY A 50 -20.68 -12.38 4.50
N ILE A 51 -21.38 -11.93 3.47
CA ILE A 51 -21.30 -10.57 2.93
C ILE A 51 -22.73 -10.04 2.86
N LYS A 52 -22.98 -8.88 3.47
CA LYS A 52 -24.34 -8.36 3.66
C LYS A 52 -24.45 -6.85 3.55
N SER A 53 -25.65 -6.39 3.24
CA SER A 53 -26.05 -5.01 3.50
C SER A 53 -26.36 -4.82 4.98
N SER A 54 -26.00 -3.64 5.52
CA SER A 54 -26.27 -3.29 6.91
C SER A 54 -27.77 -3.38 7.20
N GLY A 55 -28.11 -3.99 8.34
CA GLY A 55 -29.51 -4.22 8.75
C GLY A 55 -30.24 -5.36 8.03
N ALA A 56 -29.68 -5.96 6.97
CA ALA A 56 -30.31 -7.09 6.29
C ALA A 56 -30.12 -8.42 7.08
N PRO A 57 -31.13 -9.31 7.12
CA PRO A 57 -30.97 -10.64 7.72
C PRO A 57 -30.30 -11.65 6.77
N ASN A 58 -30.38 -11.40 5.46
CA ASN A 58 -29.82 -12.27 4.43
C ASN A 58 -28.39 -11.85 4.09
N ALA A 59 -27.57 -12.83 3.72
CA ALA A 59 -26.20 -12.63 3.29
C ALA A 59 -25.85 -13.53 2.10
N VAL A 60 -24.86 -13.10 1.33
CA VAL A 60 -24.10 -13.98 0.45
C VAL A 60 -23.14 -14.74 1.36
N LEU A 61 -23.38 -16.03 1.54
CA LEU A 61 -22.57 -16.92 2.36
C LEU A 61 -21.53 -17.62 1.48
N VAL A 62 -20.31 -17.69 2.00
CA VAL A 62 -19.19 -18.38 1.36
C VAL A 62 -18.70 -19.45 2.30
N THR A 63 -18.81 -20.71 1.89
CA THR A 63 -18.28 -21.85 2.64
C THR A 63 -16.96 -22.29 2.02
N VAL A 64 -15.88 -22.14 2.77
CA VAL A 64 -14.52 -22.55 2.37
C VAL A 64 -14.26 -23.96 2.87
N SER A 65 -13.74 -24.82 2.01
CA SER A 65 -13.28 -26.18 2.31
C SER A 65 -11.96 -26.43 1.58
N ASN A 66 -11.26 -27.53 1.90
CA ASN A 66 -10.00 -27.84 1.23
C ASN A 66 -10.18 -27.94 -0.30
N GLY A 67 -9.56 -27.01 -1.02
CA GLY A 67 -9.57 -26.86 -2.48
C GLY A 67 -10.81 -26.19 -3.07
N LYS A 68 -11.72 -25.61 -2.25
CA LYS A 68 -12.99 -25.06 -2.75
C LYS A 68 -13.52 -23.89 -1.91
N ALA A 69 -14.22 -22.97 -2.56
CA ALA A 69 -15.12 -22.00 -1.92
C ALA A 69 -16.49 -22.02 -2.62
N ASP A 70 -17.55 -22.29 -1.86
CA ASP A 70 -18.94 -22.35 -2.35
C ASP A 70 -19.71 -21.09 -1.97
N ILE A 71 -20.35 -20.44 -2.95
CA ILE A 71 -21.17 -19.23 -2.77
C ILE A 71 -22.65 -19.62 -2.79
N LYS A 72 -23.39 -19.21 -1.76
CA LYS A 72 -24.85 -19.39 -1.64
C LYS A 72 -25.50 -18.19 -0.96
N THR A 73 -26.83 -18.10 -1.00
CA THR A 73 -27.59 -17.16 -0.16
C THR A 73 -28.04 -17.86 1.13
N GLY A 74 -28.03 -17.17 2.27
CA GLY A 74 -28.56 -17.72 3.51
C GLY A 74 -28.63 -16.70 4.66
N SER A 75 -28.83 -17.21 5.88
CA SER A 75 -28.88 -16.39 7.10
C SER A 75 -27.47 -16.06 7.59
N THR A 76 -27.29 -14.88 8.17
CA THR A 76 -26.03 -14.50 8.84
C THR A 76 -25.67 -15.38 10.03
N ASP A 77 -26.64 -16.10 10.60
CA ASP A 77 -26.41 -17.02 11.74
C ASP A 77 -25.53 -18.22 11.38
N GLU A 78 -25.37 -18.53 10.09
CA GLU A 78 -24.51 -19.60 9.59
C GLU A 78 -23.03 -19.18 9.49
N ALA A 79 -22.72 -17.88 9.62
CA ALA A 79 -21.41 -17.32 9.36
C ALA A 79 -20.59 -17.11 10.65
N LEU A 80 -19.31 -17.44 10.61
CA LEU A 80 -18.35 -17.11 11.68
C LEU A 80 -18.18 -15.59 11.82
N PHE A 81 -18.17 -14.88 10.69
CA PHE A 81 -18.15 -13.43 10.61
C PHE A 81 -18.88 -12.94 9.36
N THR A 82 -19.26 -11.67 9.34
CA THR A 82 -19.85 -11.01 8.17
C THR A 82 -19.18 -9.70 7.83
N LEU A 83 -18.93 -9.49 6.54
CA LEU A 83 -18.58 -8.20 5.96
C LEU A 83 -19.87 -7.42 5.72
N SER A 84 -20.09 -6.35 6.48
CA SER A 84 -21.26 -5.48 6.39
C SER A 84 -20.89 -4.11 5.82
N ALA A 85 -21.72 -3.58 4.93
CA ALA A 85 -21.63 -2.21 4.44
C ALA A 85 -23.03 -1.64 4.15
N LEU A 86 -23.16 -0.32 4.10
CA LEU A 86 -24.42 0.33 3.75
C LEU A 86 -24.79 0.06 2.27
N PRO A 87 -26.09 0.05 1.94
CA PRO A 87 -26.57 -0.18 0.57
C PRO A 87 -25.89 0.70 -0.49
N GLU A 88 -25.74 2.00 -0.23
CA GLU A 88 -25.09 2.95 -1.12
C GLU A 88 -23.59 2.67 -1.32
N GLN A 89 -22.93 2.08 -0.32
CA GLN A 89 -21.51 1.73 -0.40
C GLN A 89 -21.31 0.47 -1.26
N TRP A 90 -22.21 -0.51 -1.15
CA TRP A 90 -22.24 -1.65 -2.08
C TRP A 90 -22.51 -1.22 -3.52
N GLN A 91 -23.41 -0.25 -3.71
CA GLN A 91 -23.68 0.31 -5.02
C GLN A 91 -22.42 0.94 -5.65
N GLU A 92 -21.63 1.68 -4.87
CA GLU A 92 -20.37 2.25 -5.35
C GLU A 92 -19.30 1.17 -5.62
N PHE A 93 -19.18 0.18 -4.73
CA PHE A 93 -18.25 -0.95 -4.87
C PHE A 93 -18.50 -1.75 -6.16
N MET A 94 -19.77 -1.84 -6.59
CA MET A 94 -20.19 -2.64 -7.75
C MET A 94 -20.25 -1.85 -9.06
N LYS A 95 -19.67 -0.65 -9.11
CA LYS A 95 -19.42 0.06 -10.38
C LYS A 95 -18.22 -0.56 -11.08
N GLN A 96 -18.25 -0.63 -12.42
CA GLN A 96 -17.17 -1.22 -13.23
C GLN A 96 -15.75 -0.72 -12.88
N THR A 97 -15.64 0.58 -12.59
CA THR A 97 -14.42 1.19 -12.02
C THR A 97 -14.83 1.98 -10.79
N PRO A 98 -14.78 1.37 -9.59
CA PRO A 98 -15.11 2.07 -8.35
C PRO A 98 -14.08 3.17 -8.09
N VAL A 99 -14.53 4.30 -7.54
CA VAL A 99 -13.65 5.39 -7.10
C VAL A 99 -13.19 5.15 -5.66
N ALA A 100 -12.15 5.85 -5.21
CA ALA A 100 -11.72 5.79 -3.82
C ALA A 100 -12.81 6.23 -2.83
N PRO A 101 -13.03 5.54 -1.69
CA PRO A 101 -12.33 4.34 -1.20
C PRO A 101 -13.04 3.01 -1.52
N TYR A 102 -13.97 3.01 -2.47
CA TYR A 102 -14.84 1.88 -2.81
C TYR A 102 -14.18 0.81 -3.71
N GLN A 103 -12.92 0.99 -4.10
CA GLN A 103 -12.16 0.02 -4.89
C GLN A 103 -11.88 -1.29 -4.16
N SER A 104 -12.02 -1.31 -2.83
CA SER A 104 -11.88 -2.51 -2.03
C SER A 104 -12.67 -2.39 -0.73
N TYR A 105 -13.07 -3.53 -0.16
CA TYR A 105 -13.66 -3.55 1.18
C TYR A 105 -12.67 -3.06 2.24
N TRP A 106 -11.37 -3.31 2.04
CA TRP A 106 -10.30 -2.76 2.87
C TRP A 106 -10.25 -1.23 2.83
N GLY A 107 -10.44 -0.61 1.67
CA GLY A 107 -10.50 0.85 1.54
C GLY A 107 -11.71 1.42 2.25
N MET A 108 -12.88 0.81 2.06
CA MET A 108 -14.10 1.17 2.77
C MET A 108 -13.92 1.05 4.29
N PHE A 109 -13.36 -0.06 4.76
CA PHE A 109 -13.13 -0.36 6.18
C PHE A 109 -12.07 0.56 6.80
N GLY A 110 -10.94 0.79 6.12
CA GLY A 110 -9.86 1.65 6.57
C GLY A 110 -10.26 3.13 6.69
N MET A 111 -11.31 3.54 5.96
CA MET A 111 -11.87 4.89 6.02
C MET A 111 -12.93 5.09 7.10
N ASN A 112 -13.20 4.10 7.96
CA ASN A 112 -14.19 4.23 9.04
C ASN A 112 -13.93 5.37 10.04
N ILE A 113 -12.69 5.89 10.11
CA ILE A 113 -12.40 7.13 10.86
C ILE A 113 -13.04 8.38 10.25
N LYS A 114 -13.49 8.32 8.99
CA LYS A 114 -14.05 9.42 8.19
C LYS A 114 -15.44 9.10 7.61
N GLN A 115 -15.89 7.85 7.66
CA GLN A 115 -17.23 7.42 7.24
C GLN A 115 -17.80 6.39 8.21
N ALA A 116 -19.13 6.22 8.25
CA ALA A 116 -19.78 5.20 9.06
C ALA A 116 -20.29 4.03 8.19
N GLY A 117 -20.58 2.91 8.84
CA GLY A 117 -21.41 1.84 8.27
C GLY A 117 -20.67 0.64 7.66
N ILE A 118 -19.33 0.62 7.66
CA ILE A 118 -18.54 -0.57 7.31
C ILE A 118 -18.17 -1.32 8.57
N GLU A 119 -18.51 -2.60 8.64
CA GLU A 119 -18.29 -3.38 9.86
C GLU A 119 -17.92 -4.82 9.54
N VAL A 120 -17.00 -5.36 10.32
CA VAL A 120 -16.80 -6.80 10.44
C VAL A 120 -17.50 -7.25 11.72
N GLN A 121 -18.59 -8.00 11.56
CA GLN A 121 -19.38 -8.52 12.69
C GLN A 121 -19.01 -10.00 12.92
N GLY A 122 -18.91 -10.45 14.17
CA GLY A 122 -18.55 -11.83 14.52
C GLY A 122 -17.07 -12.02 14.80
N ASP A 123 -16.54 -13.20 14.47
CA ASP A 123 -15.18 -13.62 14.80
C ASP A 123 -14.12 -12.84 14.00
N GLN A 124 -13.41 -11.96 14.71
CA GLN A 124 -12.36 -11.10 14.18
C GLN A 124 -11.10 -11.86 13.75
N ASN A 125 -10.78 -12.97 14.41
CA ASN A 125 -9.64 -13.81 14.00
C ASN A 125 -9.98 -14.57 12.73
N ALA A 126 -11.21 -15.09 12.60
CA ALA A 126 -11.66 -15.73 11.37
C ALA A 126 -11.67 -14.75 10.18
N PHE A 127 -12.10 -13.51 10.41
CA PHE A 127 -12.01 -12.44 9.41
C PHE A 127 -10.58 -12.21 8.92
N ALA A 128 -9.62 -12.07 9.83
CA ALA A 128 -8.21 -11.87 9.51
C ALA A 128 -7.58 -13.12 8.86
N HIS A 129 -7.97 -14.31 9.30
CA HIS A 129 -7.47 -15.59 8.77
C HIS A 129 -7.88 -15.77 7.30
N TRP A 130 -9.15 -15.49 6.98
CA TRP A 130 -9.73 -15.74 5.66
C TRP A 130 -9.65 -14.55 4.70
N THR A 131 -8.82 -13.55 4.99
CA THR A 131 -8.81 -12.30 4.20
C THR A 131 -8.49 -12.45 2.73
N HIS A 132 -7.52 -13.30 2.42
CA HIS A 132 -7.15 -13.61 1.05
C HIS A 132 -8.27 -14.31 0.26
N VAL A 133 -9.17 -15.05 0.95
CA VAL A 133 -10.35 -15.68 0.33
C VAL A 133 -11.47 -14.66 0.16
N TRP A 134 -11.88 -13.97 1.22
CA TRP A 134 -13.03 -13.06 1.12
C TRP A 134 -12.75 -11.89 0.18
N ARG A 135 -11.51 -11.39 0.10
CA ARG A 135 -11.13 -10.35 -0.87
C ARG A 135 -11.29 -10.88 -2.30
N ARG A 136 -10.79 -12.08 -2.60
CA ARG A 136 -10.93 -12.67 -3.94
C ARG A 136 -12.38 -12.96 -4.30
N ILE A 137 -13.19 -13.40 -3.35
CA ILE A 137 -14.63 -13.61 -3.59
C ILE A 137 -15.33 -12.31 -3.93
N LEU A 138 -15.00 -11.20 -3.26
CA LEU A 138 -15.55 -9.89 -3.61
C LEU A 138 -15.19 -9.45 -5.03
N GLU A 139 -13.97 -9.71 -5.50
CA GLU A 139 -13.59 -9.47 -6.90
C GLU A 139 -14.37 -10.36 -7.88
N ILE A 140 -14.56 -11.63 -7.55
CA ILE A 140 -15.35 -12.56 -8.40
C ILE A 140 -16.82 -12.11 -8.46
N LEU A 141 -17.39 -11.69 -7.33
CA LEU A 141 -18.75 -11.14 -7.28
C LEU A 141 -18.87 -9.85 -8.10
N HIS A 142 -17.89 -8.95 -7.96
CA HIS A 142 -17.80 -7.73 -8.76
C HIS A 142 -17.76 -8.05 -10.25
N ASP A 143 -16.83 -8.90 -10.70
CA ASP A 143 -16.66 -9.22 -12.12
C ASP A 143 -17.86 -10.01 -12.69
N ALA A 144 -18.53 -10.79 -11.84
CA ALA A 144 -19.77 -11.46 -12.22
C ALA A 144 -20.88 -10.44 -12.51
N TYR A 145 -20.99 -9.38 -11.69
CA TYR A 145 -22.02 -8.33 -11.77
C TYR A 145 -21.70 -7.23 -12.79
N ALA A 146 -20.57 -6.55 -12.64
CA ALA A 146 -20.19 -5.36 -13.41
C ALA A 146 -19.27 -5.66 -14.61
N GLY A 147 -18.73 -6.87 -14.68
CA GLY A 147 -17.62 -7.21 -15.58
C GLY A 147 -16.26 -6.83 -14.98
N PRO A 148 -15.15 -7.34 -15.55
CA PRO A 148 -13.81 -7.05 -15.05
C PRO A 148 -13.51 -5.56 -15.15
N THR A 149 -12.86 -5.01 -14.13
CA THR A 149 -12.35 -3.64 -14.17
C THR A 149 -11.31 -3.49 -15.28
N PRO A 150 -11.36 -2.42 -16.09
CA PRO A 150 -10.33 -2.13 -17.08
C PRO A 150 -8.94 -2.05 -16.45
N GLU A 151 -8.00 -2.78 -17.02
CA GLU A 151 -6.61 -2.86 -16.56
C GLU A 151 -5.68 -2.14 -17.55
N ASP A 152 -4.74 -1.35 -17.03
CA ASP A 152 -3.68 -0.75 -17.82
C ASP A 152 -2.66 -1.80 -18.27
N ASP A 153 -1.96 -1.52 -19.38
CA ASP A 153 -0.88 -2.36 -19.85
C ASP A 153 0.41 -2.14 -19.05
N GLN A 154 1.11 -3.22 -18.71
CA GLN A 154 2.49 -3.14 -18.26
C GLN A 154 3.40 -3.81 -19.30
N PRO A 155 4.31 -3.06 -19.95
CA PRO A 155 5.31 -3.64 -20.85
C PRO A 155 6.22 -4.65 -20.15
N GLU A 156 6.69 -5.65 -20.89
CA GLU A 156 7.73 -6.60 -20.46
C GLU A 156 9.02 -6.23 -21.18
N PRO A 157 10.00 -5.61 -20.48
CA PRO A 157 11.28 -5.31 -21.10
C PRO A 157 12.12 -6.58 -21.22
N ASP A 158 12.84 -6.72 -22.33
CA ASP A 158 13.83 -7.79 -22.52
C ASP A 158 15.16 -7.50 -21.81
N GLU A 159 15.42 -6.24 -21.49
CA GLU A 159 16.65 -5.78 -20.84
C GLU A 159 16.36 -5.28 -19.42
N ASP A 160 17.24 -5.67 -18.49
CA ASP A 160 17.28 -5.14 -17.12
C ASP A 160 18.61 -4.39 -16.91
N HIS A 161 18.52 -3.12 -16.54
CA HIS A 161 19.65 -2.21 -16.36
C HIS A 161 20.09 -2.09 -14.89
N ILE A 162 19.45 -2.82 -13.97
CA ILE A 162 19.68 -2.69 -12.55
C ILE A 162 20.93 -3.48 -12.12
N VAL A 163 21.82 -2.81 -11.38
CA VAL A 163 22.98 -3.47 -10.77
C VAL A 163 22.88 -3.44 -9.25
N GLY A 164 22.74 -4.62 -8.65
CA GLY A 164 22.72 -4.83 -7.21
C GLY A 164 24.11 -4.97 -6.59
N ARG A 165 24.32 -4.36 -5.42
CA ARG A 165 25.58 -4.41 -4.65
C ARG A 165 25.29 -4.44 -3.15
N TYR A 166 26.29 -4.89 -2.40
CA TYR A 166 26.30 -4.81 -0.95
C TYR A 166 27.33 -3.80 -0.47
N THR A 167 27.03 -3.10 0.62
CA THR A 167 27.98 -2.27 1.35
C THR A 167 27.77 -2.39 2.85
N TYR A 168 28.74 -1.94 3.63
CA TYR A 168 28.59 -1.82 5.08
C TYR A 168 28.41 -0.35 5.45
N ILE A 169 27.35 -0.07 6.20
CA ILE A 169 27.11 1.23 6.83
C ILE A 169 27.10 1.05 8.35
N THR A 170 27.24 2.16 9.06
CA THR A 170 27.02 2.23 10.50
C THR A 170 26.03 3.37 10.74
N SER A 171 24.79 3.02 11.07
CA SER A 171 23.75 4.01 11.38
C SER A 171 23.72 4.28 12.88
N PRO A 172 23.24 5.46 13.32
CA PRO A 172 23.26 5.85 14.74
C PRO A 172 22.51 4.89 15.66
N VAL A 173 21.37 4.35 15.21
CA VAL A 173 20.49 3.52 16.03
C VAL A 173 20.70 2.02 15.79
N TRP A 174 20.79 1.58 14.54
CA TRP A 174 20.93 0.17 14.21
C TRP A 174 22.39 -0.31 14.18
N GLY A 175 23.36 0.58 14.37
CA GLY A 175 24.78 0.21 14.40
C GLY A 175 25.27 -0.30 13.04
N LYS A 176 26.28 -1.18 13.06
CA LYS A 176 26.89 -1.68 11.82
C LYS A 176 26.03 -2.76 11.17
N CYS A 177 25.72 -2.58 9.90
CA CYS A 177 24.96 -3.57 9.12
C CYS A 177 25.46 -3.68 7.67
N LYS A 178 25.23 -4.85 7.05
CA LYS A 178 25.47 -5.08 5.63
C LYS A 178 24.16 -4.77 4.89
N VAL A 179 24.16 -3.69 4.13
CA VAL A 179 22.98 -3.25 3.37
C VAL A 179 23.12 -3.58 1.90
N PHE A 180 22.00 -3.97 1.29
CA PHE A 180 21.86 -4.17 -0.14
C PHE A 180 21.33 -2.89 -0.79
N TYR A 181 21.88 -2.55 -1.95
CA TYR A 181 21.41 -1.42 -2.75
C TYR A 181 21.53 -1.73 -4.23
N GLU A 182 20.67 -1.10 -5.02
CA GLU A 182 20.56 -1.21 -6.46
C GLU A 182 20.75 0.15 -7.10
N GLN A 183 21.37 0.15 -8.28
CA GLN A 183 21.60 1.37 -9.04
C GLN A 183 21.28 1.15 -10.51
N ALA A 184 20.79 2.20 -11.14
CA ALA A 184 20.60 2.30 -12.58
C ALA A 184 20.68 3.77 -13.03
N GLY A 185 20.97 3.97 -14.31
CA GLY A 185 21.02 5.30 -14.91
C GLY A 185 22.36 6.01 -14.79
N GLU A 186 22.55 6.98 -15.68
CA GLU A 186 23.81 7.69 -15.91
C GLU A 186 23.63 9.22 -15.90
N GLY A 187 22.42 9.70 -15.65
CA GLY A 187 22.14 11.14 -15.65
C GLY A 187 22.72 11.88 -14.44
N GLU A 188 22.82 13.20 -14.58
CA GLU A 188 23.46 14.09 -13.60
C GLU A 188 22.71 14.17 -12.26
N GLN A 189 21.39 13.93 -12.24
CA GLN A 189 20.60 14.03 -11.02
C GLN A 189 20.69 12.75 -10.19
N GLU A 190 21.29 12.85 -9.01
CA GLU A 190 21.24 11.75 -8.05
C GLU A 190 19.89 11.70 -7.34
N ILE A 191 19.33 10.50 -7.20
CA ILE A 191 18.09 10.27 -6.46
C ILE A 191 18.20 8.97 -5.67
N VAL A 192 17.76 9.01 -4.41
CA VAL A 192 17.66 7.87 -3.51
C VAL A 192 16.19 7.52 -3.31
N PHE A 193 15.82 6.29 -3.64
CA PHE A 193 14.50 5.73 -3.43
C PHE A 193 14.42 4.94 -2.14
N LEU A 194 13.31 5.12 -1.42
CA LEU A 194 13.03 4.55 -0.11
C LEU A 194 11.78 3.67 -0.18
N HIS A 195 11.90 2.39 0.13
CA HIS A 195 10.77 1.47 0.11
C HIS A 195 9.75 1.76 1.22
N THR A 196 8.52 1.27 1.03
CA THR A 196 7.45 1.34 2.02
C THR A 196 7.68 0.40 3.19
N ALA A 197 6.85 0.52 4.23
CA ALA A 197 6.89 -0.37 5.39
C ALA A 197 6.82 -1.85 4.97
N GLY A 198 7.68 -2.69 5.53
CA GLY A 198 7.63 -4.14 5.34
C GLY A 198 7.99 -4.63 3.93
N SER A 199 8.56 -3.78 3.08
CA SER A 199 8.93 -4.10 1.71
C SER A 199 10.43 -3.88 1.46
N ASP A 200 10.83 -3.75 0.19
CA ASP A 200 12.22 -3.58 -0.22
C ASP A 200 12.36 -2.84 -1.57
N ALA A 201 13.60 -2.61 -2.01
CA ALA A 201 13.94 -1.80 -3.19
C ALA A 201 13.32 -2.30 -4.50
N ARG A 202 12.84 -3.56 -4.58
CA ARG A 202 12.14 -4.09 -5.77
C ARG A 202 10.92 -3.26 -6.15
N GLN A 203 10.35 -2.51 -5.21
CA GLN A 203 9.25 -1.57 -5.48
C GLN A 203 9.59 -0.51 -6.54
N TYR A 204 10.86 -0.21 -6.75
CA TYR A 204 11.30 0.81 -7.69
C TYR A 204 11.80 0.24 -9.03
N HIS A 205 11.78 -1.08 -9.23
CA HIS A 205 12.37 -1.70 -10.44
C HIS A 205 11.81 -1.14 -11.74
N GLY A 206 10.50 -0.87 -11.80
CA GLY A 206 9.88 -0.23 -12.97
C GLY A 206 10.42 1.17 -13.25
N VAL A 207 10.74 1.94 -12.20
CA VAL A 207 11.33 3.29 -12.31
C VAL A 207 12.82 3.21 -12.67
N LEU A 208 13.57 2.30 -12.05
CA LEU A 208 15.00 2.09 -12.31
C LEU A 208 15.26 1.63 -13.75
N ASN A 209 14.32 0.91 -14.37
CA ASN A 209 14.41 0.45 -15.75
C ASN A 209 13.84 1.44 -16.79
N ASP A 210 13.05 2.44 -16.38
CA ASP A 210 12.51 3.44 -17.31
C ASP A 210 13.63 4.25 -17.97
N GLU A 211 13.67 4.25 -19.30
CA GLU A 211 14.74 4.89 -20.08
C GLU A 211 14.86 6.39 -19.77
N ARG A 212 13.74 7.10 -19.62
CA ARG A 212 13.73 8.55 -19.37
C ARG A 212 14.35 8.84 -18.01
N MET A 213 14.03 8.01 -17.02
CA MET A 213 14.63 8.09 -15.69
C MET A 213 16.12 7.78 -15.72
N ARG A 214 16.56 6.73 -16.43
CA ARG A 214 17.99 6.36 -16.56
C ARG A 214 18.82 7.44 -17.25
N GLN A 215 18.25 8.12 -18.25
CA GLN A 215 18.92 9.23 -18.94
C GLN A 215 19.03 10.48 -18.06
N LYS A 216 18.01 10.77 -17.25
CA LYS A 216 17.97 11.99 -16.43
C LYS A 216 18.68 11.84 -15.09
N CYS A 217 18.68 10.63 -14.52
CA CYS A 217 19.07 10.39 -13.15
C CYS A 217 20.10 9.26 -13.00
N ARG A 218 20.95 9.40 -11.98
CA ARG A 218 21.68 8.29 -11.35
C ARG A 218 20.89 7.86 -10.12
N MET A 219 20.18 6.75 -10.26
CA MET A 219 19.22 6.28 -9.26
C MET A 219 19.88 5.28 -8.32
N THR A 220 19.54 5.37 -7.03
CA THR A 220 19.90 4.39 -6.00
C THR A 220 18.65 4.00 -5.23
N ALA A 221 18.34 2.71 -5.11
CA ALA A 221 17.33 2.20 -4.18
C ALA A 221 18.03 1.25 -3.21
N PHE A 222 17.66 1.24 -1.93
CA PHE A 222 18.30 0.36 -0.96
C PHE A 222 17.30 -0.29 -0.03
N ASP A 223 17.66 -1.46 0.46
CA ASP A 223 16.89 -2.17 1.46
C ASP A 223 17.34 -1.68 2.84
N LEU A 224 16.40 -1.23 3.68
CA LEU A 224 16.69 -0.92 5.07
C LEU A 224 17.32 -2.13 5.79
N PRO A 225 18.08 -1.92 6.87
CA PRO A 225 18.58 -3.03 7.68
C PRO A 225 17.44 -3.99 8.07
N ALA A 226 17.71 -5.29 8.02
CA ALA A 226 16.74 -6.38 8.19
C ALA A 226 15.62 -6.52 7.12
N HIS A 227 15.63 -5.70 6.06
CA HIS A 227 14.64 -5.78 4.97
C HIS A 227 15.22 -6.42 3.71
N GLY A 228 14.34 -7.01 2.89
CA GLY A 228 14.70 -7.55 1.58
C GLY A 228 15.98 -8.39 1.60
N ARG A 229 17.01 -7.91 0.92
CA ARG A 229 18.34 -8.53 0.82
C ARG A 229 19.34 -7.98 1.83
N SER A 230 19.02 -6.92 2.56
CA SER A 230 19.83 -6.37 3.64
C SER A 230 19.86 -7.30 4.85
N PHE A 231 20.99 -7.32 5.53
CA PHE A 231 21.17 -8.20 6.69
C PHE A 231 20.56 -7.57 7.95
N PRO A 232 20.19 -8.38 8.94
CA PRO A 232 19.90 -7.89 10.28
C PRO A 232 21.02 -7.01 10.83
N TYR A 233 20.64 -6.01 11.59
CA TYR A 233 21.56 -5.05 12.19
C TYR A 233 22.13 -5.55 13.54
N GLU A 234 23.09 -4.81 14.09
CA GLU A 234 23.76 -5.18 15.34
C GLU A 234 22.75 -5.20 16.51
N GLY A 235 22.72 -6.29 17.27
CA GLY A 235 21.75 -6.47 18.38
C GLY A 235 20.33 -6.84 17.94
N TYR A 236 20.11 -7.17 16.67
CA TYR A 236 18.82 -7.64 16.17
C TYR A 236 18.42 -9.00 16.78
N TRP A 237 17.17 -9.08 17.24
CA TRP A 237 16.48 -10.33 17.56
C TRP A 237 15.23 -10.46 16.67
N PRO A 238 14.92 -11.66 16.13
CA PRO A 238 13.72 -11.87 15.34
C PRO A 238 12.46 -11.37 16.05
N GLY A 239 11.66 -10.55 15.36
CA GLY A 239 10.42 -9.97 15.90
C GLY A 239 10.57 -8.72 16.79
N MET A 240 11.79 -8.19 16.96
CA MET A 240 12.06 -6.95 17.72
C MET A 240 12.34 -5.71 16.86
N HIS A 241 12.25 -5.82 15.54
CA HIS A 241 12.39 -4.64 14.67
C HIS A 241 11.37 -3.57 15.07
N THR A 242 11.84 -2.33 15.15
CA THR A 242 11.03 -1.12 15.34
C THR A 242 11.75 0.04 14.69
N ASN A 243 11.00 0.97 14.12
CA ASN A 243 11.51 2.11 13.39
C ASN A 243 11.12 3.42 14.08
N THR A 244 12.00 4.41 14.00
CA THR A 244 11.82 5.77 14.49
C THR A 244 12.34 6.77 13.46
N GLU A 245 12.06 8.06 13.66
CA GLU A 245 12.64 9.10 12.82
C GLU A 245 14.18 9.02 12.80
N ASP A 246 14.80 8.90 13.97
CA ASP A 246 16.26 8.92 14.10
C ASP A 246 16.93 7.69 13.49
N SER A 247 16.33 6.51 13.62
CA SER A 247 16.87 5.30 12.97
C SER A 247 16.81 5.42 11.46
N TYR A 248 15.69 5.89 10.92
CA TYR A 248 15.48 5.96 9.47
C TYR A 248 16.29 7.11 8.84
N VAL A 249 16.19 8.34 9.35
CA VAL A 249 16.99 9.49 8.88
C VAL A 249 18.49 9.19 8.97
N GLY A 250 18.93 8.66 10.12
CA GLY A 250 20.34 8.32 10.34
C GLY A 250 20.84 7.21 9.39
N CYS A 251 19.99 6.25 9.03
CA CYS A 251 20.32 5.23 8.04
C CYS A 251 20.49 5.82 6.63
N ILE A 252 19.59 6.72 6.22
CA ILE A 252 19.65 7.42 4.93
C ILE A 252 20.94 8.25 4.84
N ALA A 253 21.24 9.04 5.87
CA ALA A 253 22.45 9.85 5.95
C ALA A 253 23.72 8.99 5.87
N ALA A 254 23.75 7.84 6.58
CA ALA A 254 24.87 6.91 6.53
C ALA A 254 25.08 6.31 5.13
N LEU A 255 24.01 5.97 4.41
CA LEU A 255 24.09 5.47 3.04
C LEU A 255 24.58 6.55 2.07
N ILE A 256 23.98 7.75 2.10
CA ILE A 256 24.37 8.89 1.25
C ILE A 256 25.86 9.18 1.41
N LYS A 257 26.34 9.26 2.66
CA LYS A 257 27.75 9.42 2.97
C LYS A 257 28.59 8.25 2.46
N LYS A 258 28.16 7.01 2.66
CA LYS A 258 28.91 5.81 2.27
C LYS A 258 29.13 5.72 0.76
N LEU A 259 28.13 6.12 -0.01
CA LEU A 259 28.15 6.09 -1.47
C LEU A 259 28.68 7.40 -2.09
N ASN A 260 29.06 8.39 -1.25
CA ASN A 260 29.50 9.72 -1.67
C ASN A 260 28.50 10.42 -2.61
N LEU A 261 27.21 10.30 -2.29
CA LEU A 261 26.15 10.97 -3.03
C LEU A 261 26.18 12.48 -2.72
N ASN A 262 26.09 13.30 -3.76
CA ASN A 262 26.16 14.76 -3.69
C ASN A 262 24.76 15.37 -3.83
N LYS A 263 24.17 15.77 -2.69
CA LYS A 263 22.86 16.41 -2.62
C LYS A 263 21.79 15.66 -3.43
N PRO A 264 21.59 14.35 -3.19
CA PRO A 264 20.58 13.58 -3.90
C PRO A 264 19.18 14.08 -3.55
N ILE A 265 18.24 13.83 -4.45
CA ILE A 265 16.81 13.88 -4.13
C ILE A 265 16.46 12.64 -3.33
N VAL A 266 15.69 12.78 -2.25
CA VAL A 266 15.19 11.62 -1.49
C VAL A 266 13.70 11.43 -1.76
N CYS A 267 13.31 10.26 -2.25
CA CYS A 267 11.96 9.95 -2.73
C CYS A 267 11.45 8.64 -2.12
N GLY A 268 10.22 8.61 -1.62
CA GLY A 268 9.70 7.46 -0.87
C GLY A 268 8.20 7.50 -0.68
N ALA A 269 7.55 6.34 -0.64
CA ALA A 269 6.10 6.21 -0.41
C ALA A 269 5.75 5.83 1.04
N SER A 270 4.54 6.19 1.49
CA SER A 270 3.98 5.72 2.76
C SER A 270 4.81 6.18 3.98
N MET A 271 5.30 5.24 4.79
CA MET A 271 6.34 5.44 5.80
C MET A 271 7.50 6.30 5.27
N ALA A 272 7.98 6.00 4.07
CA ALA A 272 9.05 6.76 3.46
C ALA A 272 8.60 8.12 2.91
N GLY A 273 7.31 8.33 2.66
CA GLY A 273 6.76 9.66 2.39
C GLY A 273 6.90 10.56 3.61
N GLN A 274 6.54 10.06 4.79
CA GLN A 274 6.73 10.80 6.05
C GLN A 274 8.23 11.04 6.33
N ILE A 275 9.09 10.05 6.08
CA ILE A 275 10.54 10.25 6.29
C ILE A 275 11.13 11.25 5.30
N CYS A 276 10.63 11.38 4.07
CA CYS A 276 11.05 12.44 3.16
C CYS A 276 10.79 13.83 3.76
N LEU A 277 9.67 14.03 4.47
CA LEU A 277 9.40 15.29 5.19
C LEU A 277 10.38 15.50 6.35
N ALA A 278 10.72 14.43 7.08
CA ALA A 278 11.75 14.47 8.13
C ALA A 278 13.13 14.84 7.56
N VAL A 279 13.51 14.23 6.44
CA VAL A 279 14.74 14.53 5.69
C VAL A 279 14.76 15.98 5.22
N ALA A 280 13.64 16.52 4.73
CA ALA A 280 13.57 17.93 4.34
C ALA A 280 13.82 18.87 5.54
N ALA A 281 13.24 18.55 6.71
CA ALA A 281 13.47 19.30 7.95
C ALA A 281 14.90 19.14 8.50
N ARG A 282 15.62 18.08 8.10
CA ARG A 282 16.98 17.72 8.54
C ARG A 282 17.97 17.68 7.37
N ALA A 283 17.74 18.49 6.33
CA ALA A 283 18.41 18.33 5.04
C ALA A 283 19.94 18.40 5.12
N GLU A 284 20.47 19.31 5.96
CA GLU A 284 21.92 19.46 6.16
C GLU A 284 22.56 18.25 6.86
N GLU A 285 21.85 17.64 7.82
CA GLU A 285 22.31 16.42 8.49
C GLU A 285 22.41 15.25 7.52
N VAL A 286 21.41 15.13 6.63
CA VAL A 286 21.32 14.04 5.65
C VAL A 286 22.22 14.28 4.44
N GLY A 287 22.48 15.54 4.11
CA GLY A 287 23.10 15.94 2.85
C GLY A 287 22.14 15.87 1.66
N ALA A 288 20.83 16.02 1.88
CA ALA A 288 19.81 15.96 0.84
C ALA A 288 19.71 17.28 0.05
N GLY A 289 19.46 17.18 -1.26
CA GLY A 289 19.30 18.33 -2.17
C GLY A 289 17.87 18.62 -2.61
N GLY A 290 16.90 17.90 -2.03
CA GLY A 290 15.48 17.98 -2.32
C GLY A 290 14.78 16.69 -1.90
N THR A 291 13.45 16.75 -1.77
CA THR A 291 12.65 15.58 -1.41
C THR A 291 11.39 15.47 -2.24
N ILE A 292 11.00 14.24 -2.54
CA ILE A 292 9.74 13.91 -3.20
C ILE A 292 8.96 12.94 -2.30
N PRO A 293 8.24 13.44 -1.28
CA PRO A 293 7.36 12.62 -0.47
C PRO A 293 6.23 12.06 -1.34
N LEU A 294 6.11 10.74 -1.42
CA LEU A 294 4.97 10.07 -2.04
C LEU A 294 4.03 9.59 -0.94
N GLN A 295 2.73 9.85 -1.06
CA GLN A 295 1.74 9.37 -0.08
C GLN A 295 2.12 9.72 1.38
N GLY A 296 2.76 10.88 1.60
CA GLY A 296 3.25 11.33 2.91
C GLY A 296 2.43 12.47 3.50
N SER A 297 2.30 12.51 4.83
CA SER A 297 1.71 13.62 5.57
C SER A 297 2.56 13.96 6.80
N ASP A 298 2.35 15.13 7.37
CA ASP A 298 3.04 15.58 8.57
C ASP A 298 2.55 14.89 9.85
N TYR A 299 1.42 14.20 9.79
CA TYR A 299 0.91 13.38 10.89
C TYR A 299 -0.17 12.43 10.37
N LEU A 300 -0.23 11.24 10.96
CA LEU A 300 -1.25 10.25 10.63
C LEU A 300 -1.85 9.68 11.92
N ASN A 301 -3.14 9.97 12.13
CA ASN A 301 -3.89 9.50 13.29
C ASN A 301 -4.88 8.42 12.85
N MET A 302 -4.38 7.20 12.68
CA MET A 302 -5.18 6.04 12.35
C MET A 302 -5.04 4.98 13.44
N GLU A 303 -6.15 4.34 13.79
CA GLU A 303 -6.10 3.19 14.69
C GLU A 303 -5.38 2.03 14.01
N ARG A 304 -4.43 1.47 14.74
CA ARG A 304 -3.60 0.38 14.26
C ARG A 304 -4.22 -0.98 14.59
N GLN A 305 -4.37 -1.81 13.57
CA GLN A 305 -4.72 -3.22 13.73
C GLN A 305 -3.48 -4.04 14.13
N TRP A 306 -3.66 -5.07 14.95
CA TRP A 306 -2.57 -5.89 15.52
C TRP A 306 -2.38 -7.26 14.86
N TYR A 307 -3.09 -7.53 13.76
CA TYR A 307 -2.98 -8.80 13.03
C TYR A 307 -1.61 -8.99 12.35
N ASP A 308 -0.90 -7.89 12.05
CA ASP A 308 0.44 -7.86 11.47
C ASP A 308 1.54 -8.43 12.39
N ARG A 309 1.21 -8.69 13.66
CA ARG A 309 2.10 -9.31 14.67
C ARG A 309 1.38 -10.34 15.54
N SER A 310 0.19 -10.79 15.12
CA SER A 310 -0.57 -11.78 15.89
C SER A 310 0.03 -13.18 15.68
N PRO A 311 0.24 -13.98 16.74
CA PRO A 311 0.63 -15.38 16.59
C PRO A 311 -0.51 -16.26 16.04
N TYR A 312 -1.74 -15.73 15.99
CA TYR A 312 -2.93 -16.42 15.48
C TYR A 312 -3.22 -16.13 14.01
N VAL A 313 -2.54 -15.14 13.42
CA VAL A 313 -2.75 -14.72 12.04
C VAL A 313 -1.46 -14.90 11.25
N ASN A 314 -1.58 -15.52 10.07
CA ASN A 314 -0.45 -15.62 9.17
C ASN A 314 -0.18 -14.26 8.51
N GLN A 315 0.81 -13.53 9.01
CA GLN A 315 1.20 -12.22 8.47
C GLN A 315 1.58 -12.26 6.98
N ALA A 316 2.07 -13.40 6.46
CA ALA A 316 2.43 -13.54 5.05
C ALA A 316 1.20 -13.60 4.13
N LEU A 317 0.00 -13.78 4.70
CA LEU A 317 -1.29 -13.64 4.01
C LEU A 317 -1.99 -12.35 4.39
N PHE A 318 -1.96 -11.95 5.67
CA PHE A 318 -2.68 -10.76 6.12
C PHE A 318 -2.07 -9.45 5.60
N ASN A 319 -0.76 -9.25 5.77
CA ASN A 319 -0.08 -8.00 5.39
C ASN A 319 -0.27 -7.66 3.90
N PRO A 320 -0.05 -8.59 2.94
CA PRO A 320 -0.27 -8.27 1.54
C PRO A 320 -1.74 -8.00 1.20
N GLU A 321 -2.70 -8.57 1.93
CA GLU A 321 -4.13 -8.33 1.68
C GLU A 321 -4.56 -6.94 2.14
N TRP A 322 -4.09 -6.51 3.32
CA TRP A 322 -4.33 -5.15 3.84
C TRP A 322 -3.88 -4.08 2.83
N ILE A 323 -2.65 -4.21 2.33
CA ILE A 323 -2.10 -3.24 1.36
C ILE A 323 -2.72 -3.37 -0.03
N TYR A 324 -3.26 -4.55 -0.37
CA TYR A 324 -3.82 -4.78 -1.70
C TYR A 324 -5.02 -3.86 -1.94
N GLY A 325 -5.77 -3.58 -0.87
CA GLY A 325 -6.90 -2.66 -0.90
C GLY A 325 -6.56 -1.20 -1.18
N MET A 326 -5.28 -0.82 -1.18
CA MET A 326 -4.80 0.56 -1.35
C MET A 326 -4.34 0.88 -2.79
N MET A 327 -4.33 -0.13 -3.66
CA MET A 327 -3.93 0.05 -5.05
C MET A 327 -5.06 0.61 -5.90
N SER A 328 -4.70 1.24 -7.02
CA SER A 328 -5.66 1.59 -8.06
C SER A 328 -6.29 0.31 -8.65
N PRO A 329 -7.62 0.26 -8.84
CA PRO A 329 -8.28 -0.92 -9.39
C PRO A 329 -7.93 -1.13 -10.87
N THR A 330 -7.42 -0.11 -11.57
CA THR A 330 -6.98 -0.18 -12.97
C THR A 330 -5.48 -0.47 -13.12
N ALA A 331 -4.73 -0.59 -12.02
CA ALA A 331 -3.31 -0.91 -12.09
C ALA A 331 -3.08 -2.31 -12.71
N PRO A 332 -2.02 -2.49 -13.52
CA PRO A 332 -1.65 -3.77 -14.10
C PRO A 332 -1.62 -4.90 -13.06
N LEU A 333 -2.27 -6.02 -13.36
CA LEU A 333 -2.46 -7.15 -12.46
C LEU A 333 -1.13 -7.74 -12.03
N LYS A 334 -0.15 -7.86 -12.94
CA LYS A 334 1.18 -8.37 -12.58
C LYS A 334 1.92 -7.46 -11.61
N ASN A 335 1.68 -6.16 -11.66
CA ASN A 335 2.25 -5.20 -10.72
C ASN A 335 1.55 -5.29 -9.36
N ARG A 336 0.22 -5.41 -9.36
CA ARG A 336 -0.57 -5.68 -8.15
C ARG A 336 -0.15 -6.99 -7.47
N GLN A 337 0.12 -8.04 -8.25
CA GLN A 337 0.64 -9.32 -7.78
C GLN A 337 2.08 -9.20 -7.27
N LEU A 338 2.94 -8.41 -7.91
CA LEU A 338 4.28 -8.12 -7.41
C LEU A 338 4.20 -7.45 -6.03
N ILE A 339 3.37 -6.42 -5.86
CA ILE A 339 3.18 -5.76 -4.56
C ILE A 339 2.71 -6.78 -3.52
N TRP A 340 1.69 -7.57 -3.83
CA TRP A 340 1.24 -8.65 -2.93
C TRP A 340 2.39 -9.59 -2.55
N HIS A 341 3.19 -10.02 -3.52
CA HIS A 341 4.35 -10.90 -3.29
C HIS A 341 5.40 -10.27 -2.36
N LEU A 342 5.75 -9.00 -2.59
CA LEU A 342 6.74 -8.29 -1.77
C LEU A 342 6.31 -8.24 -0.30
N TYR A 343 5.03 -7.97 -0.05
CA TYR A 343 4.49 -7.90 1.31
C TYR A 343 4.30 -9.26 1.97
N SER A 344 4.16 -10.33 1.19
CA SER A 344 4.15 -11.71 1.69
C SER A 344 5.55 -12.21 2.08
N ALA A 345 6.61 -11.69 1.44
CA ALA A 345 7.98 -12.21 1.54
C ALA A 345 8.82 -11.66 2.71
N GLN A 346 8.23 -10.87 3.60
CA GLN A 346 8.95 -10.19 4.68
C GLN A 346 9.26 -11.10 5.88
N ALA A 347 10.32 -10.76 6.63
CA ALA A 347 10.60 -11.42 7.90
C ALA A 347 9.56 -11.06 8.98
N TYR A 348 9.40 -11.93 9.98
CA TYR A 348 8.43 -11.74 11.05
C TYR A 348 8.64 -10.42 11.83
N GLY A 349 7.57 -9.64 11.94
CA GLY A 349 7.54 -8.38 12.68
C GLY A 349 8.19 -7.18 12.00
N ILE A 350 8.68 -7.31 10.75
CA ILE A 350 9.31 -6.19 10.04
C ILE A 350 8.29 -5.11 9.66
N PHE A 351 7.20 -5.47 8.96
CA PHE A 351 6.12 -4.53 8.66
C PHE A 351 5.55 -3.90 9.93
N HIS A 352 5.37 -4.68 10.99
CA HIS A 352 4.91 -4.15 12.26
C HIS A 352 5.89 -3.10 12.83
N GLY A 353 7.18 -3.41 12.87
CA GLY A 353 8.17 -2.45 13.39
C GLY A 353 8.25 -1.15 12.59
N ASP A 354 8.08 -1.22 11.27
CA ASP A 354 8.04 -0.04 10.41
C ASP A 354 6.79 0.82 10.65
N LEU A 355 5.65 0.16 10.88
CA LEU A 355 4.40 0.84 11.17
C LEU A 355 4.40 1.55 12.54
N ASP A 356 5.32 1.24 13.45
CA ASP A 356 5.53 2.02 14.69
C ASP A 356 5.88 3.48 14.38
N PHE A 357 6.69 3.72 13.33
CA PHE A 357 6.98 5.08 12.86
C PHE A 357 5.80 5.69 12.11
N TYR A 358 5.18 4.93 11.20
CA TYR A 358 4.11 5.43 10.33
C TYR A 358 2.84 5.85 11.11
N PHE A 359 2.49 5.11 12.16
CA PHE A 359 1.34 5.37 13.01
C PHE A 359 1.77 5.95 14.37
N GLY A 360 1.79 7.27 14.48
CA GLY A 360 2.02 7.98 15.75
C GLY A 360 3.49 8.13 16.17
N GLY A 361 4.44 7.44 15.51
CA GLY A 361 5.88 7.61 15.74
C GLY A 361 6.50 8.83 15.04
N TRP A 362 5.74 9.53 14.19
CA TRP A 362 6.11 10.78 13.53
C TRP A 362 5.09 11.88 13.82
N ASP A 363 5.59 13.07 14.16
CA ASP A 363 4.80 14.30 14.25
C ASP A 363 5.59 15.50 13.71
N GLY A 364 5.29 15.83 12.46
CA GLY A 364 5.88 16.93 11.71
C GLY A 364 5.08 18.24 11.79
N ARG A 365 3.91 18.29 12.44
CA ARG A 365 2.92 19.38 12.28
C ARG A 365 3.49 20.77 12.53
N GLU A 366 4.29 20.92 13.58
CA GLU A 366 4.92 22.20 13.93
C GLU A 366 6.23 22.49 13.18
N ARG A 367 6.76 21.49 12.46
CA ARG A 367 8.08 21.52 11.81
C ARG A 367 8.01 21.90 10.33
N MET A 368 6.90 21.61 9.65
CA MET A 368 6.76 21.84 8.20
C MET A 368 7.02 23.30 7.79
N LYS A 369 6.59 24.26 8.61
CA LYS A 369 6.81 25.71 8.40
C LYS A 369 8.29 26.14 8.45
N GLY A 370 9.15 25.31 9.04
CA GLY A 370 10.58 25.57 9.19
C GLY A 370 11.45 25.00 8.08
N ILE A 371 10.86 24.27 7.12
CA ILE A 371 11.60 23.71 5.99
C ILE A 371 12.03 24.85 5.05
N ASP A 372 13.34 24.95 4.82
CA ASP A 372 13.93 25.87 3.85
C ASP A 372 13.97 25.22 2.46
N THR A 373 12.96 25.50 1.64
CA THR A 373 12.87 24.96 0.28
C THR A 373 13.90 25.53 -0.69
N GLY A 374 14.63 26.60 -0.33
CA GLY A 374 15.77 27.07 -1.12
C GLY A 374 16.96 26.10 -1.03
N LYS A 375 17.15 25.48 0.14
CA LYS A 375 18.16 24.45 0.37
C LYS A 375 17.69 23.06 -0.02
N CYS A 376 16.46 22.70 0.34
CA CYS A 376 15.88 21.38 0.11
C CYS A 376 14.43 21.51 -0.37
N PRO A 377 14.20 21.70 -1.68
CA PRO A 377 12.85 21.83 -2.22
C PRO A 377 12.02 20.57 -1.96
N VAL A 378 10.71 20.74 -1.76
CA VAL A 378 9.75 19.66 -1.49
C VAL A 378 8.67 19.63 -2.56
N TYR A 379 8.52 18.49 -3.24
CA TYR A 379 7.41 18.24 -4.17
C TYR A 379 6.70 16.95 -3.78
N MET A 380 5.51 17.06 -3.20
CA MET A 380 4.71 15.94 -2.73
C MET A 380 3.83 15.39 -3.85
N LEU A 381 3.73 14.06 -3.94
CA LEU A 381 2.88 13.37 -4.89
C LEU A 381 1.97 12.38 -4.17
N THR A 382 0.67 12.37 -4.45
CA THR A 382 -0.29 11.45 -3.79
C THR A 382 -1.19 10.79 -4.80
N GLY A 383 -1.39 9.47 -4.69
CA GLY A 383 -2.29 8.75 -5.58
C GLY A 383 -3.75 9.12 -5.31
N GLU A 384 -4.55 9.25 -6.36
CA GLU A 384 -6.01 9.45 -6.27
C GLU A 384 -6.70 8.36 -5.45
N TYR A 385 -6.21 7.12 -5.52
CA TYR A 385 -6.78 5.95 -4.85
C TYR A 385 -6.24 5.69 -3.44
N ASP A 386 -5.30 6.51 -2.96
CA ASP A 386 -4.77 6.35 -1.61
C ASP A 386 -5.79 6.81 -0.55
N TRP A 387 -6.31 5.84 0.19
CA TRP A 387 -7.24 6.09 1.29
C TRP A 387 -6.57 6.21 2.66
N SER A 388 -5.34 5.71 2.86
CA SER A 388 -4.66 5.89 4.16
C SER A 388 -4.12 7.30 4.30
N ASN A 389 -3.52 7.83 3.23
CA ASN A 389 -3.07 9.20 3.18
C ASN A 389 -3.61 9.91 1.94
N THR A 390 -4.81 10.48 2.10
CA THR A 390 -5.56 11.03 0.97
C THR A 390 -4.88 12.26 0.36
N PRO A 391 -5.14 12.57 -0.92
CA PRO A 391 -4.62 13.80 -1.54
C PRO A 391 -4.91 15.07 -0.75
N ALA A 392 -6.06 15.14 -0.06
CA ALA A 392 -6.41 16.26 0.81
C ALA A 392 -5.49 16.35 2.05
N MET A 393 -5.08 15.23 2.64
CA MET A 393 -4.16 15.22 3.79
C MET A 393 -2.78 15.70 3.37
N SER A 394 -2.24 15.17 2.26
CA SER A 394 -0.96 15.60 1.70
C SER A 394 -0.97 17.08 1.29
N GLN A 395 -2.07 17.57 0.70
CA GLN A 395 -2.22 18.99 0.39
C GLN A 395 -2.18 19.84 1.66
N ALA A 396 -2.92 19.46 2.71
CA ALA A 396 -2.92 20.18 3.98
C ALA A 396 -1.55 20.18 4.68
N THR A 397 -0.74 19.13 4.50
CA THR A 397 0.67 19.12 4.90
C THR A 397 1.49 20.09 4.05
N CYS A 398 1.37 20.01 2.73
CA CYS A 398 2.13 20.85 1.79
C CYS A 398 1.87 22.34 1.98
N ASP A 399 0.64 22.74 2.28
CA ASP A 399 0.26 24.14 2.51
C ASP A 399 1.00 24.78 3.69
N LYS A 400 1.56 23.96 4.60
CA LYS A 400 2.38 24.40 5.74
C LYS A 400 3.84 24.62 5.37
N ILE A 401 4.29 24.16 4.19
CA ILE A 401 5.69 24.22 3.73
C ILE A 401 5.84 25.43 2.79
N PRO A 402 6.52 26.51 3.19
CA PRO A 402 6.74 27.65 2.31
C PRO A 402 7.47 27.20 1.04
N GLY A 403 6.89 27.44 -0.14
CA GLY A 403 7.47 27.00 -1.42
C GLY A 403 7.31 25.52 -1.75
N GLY A 404 6.66 24.73 -0.90
CA GLY A 404 6.30 23.35 -1.20
C GLY A 404 5.29 23.25 -2.33
N LYS A 405 5.32 22.15 -3.07
CA LYS A 405 4.32 21.81 -4.09
C LYS A 405 3.70 20.46 -3.82
N HIS A 406 2.42 20.31 -4.15
CA HIS A 406 1.72 19.03 -4.11
C HIS A 406 0.93 18.81 -5.40
N GLN A 407 0.88 17.56 -5.85
CA GLN A 407 0.08 17.14 -6.99
C GLN A 407 -0.55 15.77 -6.72
N ALA A 408 -1.87 15.67 -6.92
CA ALA A 408 -2.56 14.40 -6.96
C ALA A 408 -2.28 13.69 -8.30
N MET A 409 -1.99 12.40 -8.24
CA MET A 409 -1.69 11.56 -9.39
C MET A 409 -2.92 10.75 -9.76
N LYS A 410 -3.54 11.10 -10.90
CA LYS A 410 -4.77 10.50 -11.39
C LYS A 410 -4.53 9.02 -11.72
N GLY A 411 -5.46 8.15 -11.31
CA GLY A 411 -5.40 6.71 -11.61
C GLY A 411 -4.33 5.92 -10.86
N LEU A 412 -3.56 6.54 -9.95
CA LEU A 412 -2.60 5.87 -9.08
C LEU A 412 -3.14 5.72 -7.66
N GLY A 413 -2.72 4.68 -6.95
CA GLY A 413 -3.01 4.43 -5.55
C GLY A 413 -1.79 4.67 -4.67
N HIS A 414 -1.64 3.82 -3.66
CA HIS A 414 -0.64 4.01 -2.61
C HIS A 414 0.80 3.62 -3.03
N PHE A 415 0.97 2.85 -4.10
CA PHE A 415 2.26 2.27 -4.50
C PHE A 415 2.65 2.68 -5.91
N PRO A 416 2.69 3.98 -6.24
CA PRO A 416 2.71 4.45 -7.63
C PRO A 416 3.92 3.93 -8.43
N ALA A 417 5.08 3.81 -7.79
CA ALA A 417 6.32 3.33 -8.41
C ALA A 417 6.26 1.86 -8.84
N THR A 418 5.47 1.05 -8.14
CA THR A 418 5.33 -0.39 -8.42
C THR A 418 4.04 -0.66 -9.16
N GLU A 419 2.91 -0.12 -8.72
CA GLU A 419 1.59 -0.46 -9.24
C GLU A 419 1.44 -0.02 -10.69
N ASN A 420 1.96 1.16 -11.08
CA ASN A 420 1.93 1.62 -12.48
C ASN A 420 3.08 2.61 -12.76
N PRO A 421 4.32 2.10 -12.95
CA PRO A 421 5.50 2.94 -13.20
C PRO A 421 5.38 3.78 -14.48
N LYS A 422 4.69 3.27 -15.52
CA LYS A 422 4.50 3.96 -16.80
C LYS A 422 3.83 5.32 -16.62
N VAL A 423 2.76 5.36 -15.82
CA VAL A 423 2.04 6.59 -15.46
C VAL A 423 2.82 7.41 -14.43
N PHE A 424 3.35 6.75 -13.38
CA PHE A 424 4.07 7.44 -12.30
C PHE A 424 5.28 8.23 -12.75
N VAL A 425 6.10 7.70 -13.67
CA VAL A 425 7.34 8.35 -14.11
C VAL A 425 7.09 9.75 -14.68
N GLY A 426 5.94 10.00 -15.33
CA GLY A 426 5.59 11.33 -15.82
C GLY A 426 5.52 12.37 -14.68
N TYR A 427 4.82 12.03 -13.60
CA TYR A 427 4.72 12.87 -12.41
C TYR A 427 6.07 13.02 -11.69
N LEU A 428 6.84 11.94 -11.60
CA LEU A 428 8.14 11.96 -10.96
C LEU A 428 9.14 12.88 -11.70
N LEU A 429 9.15 12.85 -13.03
CA LEU A 429 10.01 13.72 -13.84
C LEU A 429 9.66 15.22 -13.64
N GLU A 430 8.37 15.56 -13.55
CA GLU A 430 7.90 16.91 -13.25
C GLU A 430 8.40 17.39 -11.87
N ALA A 431 8.28 16.53 -10.86
CA ALA A 431 8.77 16.82 -9.51
C ALA A 431 10.29 17.03 -9.47
N ILE A 432 11.06 16.20 -10.19
CA ILE A 432 12.51 16.35 -10.32
C ILE A 432 12.85 17.69 -10.99
N ASP A 433 12.18 18.04 -12.09
CA ASP A 433 12.41 19.32 -12.78
C ASP A 433 12.13 20.53 -11.88
N HIS A 434 11.11 20.45 -11.03
CA HIS A 434 10.84 21.50 -10.07
C HIS A 434 11.96 21.63 -9.04
N ILE A 435 12.41 20.51 -8.45
CA ILE A 435 13.50 20.54 -7.46
C ILE A 435 14.77 21.13 -8.08
N GLN A 436 15.12 20.73 -9.30
CA GLN A 436 16.29 21.25 -10.01
C GLN A 436 16.23 22.76 -10.24
N LYS A 437 15.05 23.31 -10.49
CA LYS A 437 14.84 24.76 -10.69
C LYS A 437 14.82 25.54 -9.38
N THR A 438 14.37 24.93 -8.29
CA THR A 438 14.17 25.62 -7.01
C THR A 438 15.42 25.63 -6.14
N ARG A 439 16.22 24.56 -6.14
CA ARG A 439 17.43 24.48 -5.30
C ARG A 439 18.48 25.49 -5.78
N THR A 440 19.00 26.29 -4.85
CA THR A 440 20.03 27.33 -5.13
C THR A 440 21.43 26.88 -4.77
#